data_AF-A0A1H1FK49-F1
#
_entry.id   AF-A0A1H1FK49-F1
#
_cell.length_a   1.000
_cell.length_b   1.000
_cell.length_c   1.000
_cell.angle_alpha   90.00
_cell.angle_beta   90.00
_cell.angle_gamma   90.00
#
_symmetry.space_group_name_H-M   'P 1'
#
loop_
_entity.id
_entity.type
_entity.pdbx_description
1 polymer ?
#
loop_
_entity_poly.entity_id
_entity_poly.type
_entity_poly.pdbx_seq_one_letter_code
_entity_poly.pdbx_strand_id
1 'polypeptide(L)'
;MNALAAAQSRWDNITPVDTSSRDEAADEWAYNAAEQLVLGCDVVIRTRRQTKMISYADFLGNVQAQLNQRQIEGEDDEDNFAQLVIAALKGGTGKSFAEKLLGPHGLQEIALELVSPWFDLAMEQVAEDDDS
;
A
#
# COMPACT_ATOMS: atom_id res chain seq x y z
N MET A 1 19.40 -9.45 -44.71
CA MET A 1 19.13 -9.60 -43.26
C MET A 1 17.78 -10.26 -43.08
N ASN A 2 17.69 -11.29 -42.24
CA ASN A 2 16.46 -11.98 -41.88
C ASN A 2 15.77 -11.29 -40.69
N ALA A 3 14.46 -11.47 -40.54
CA ALA A 3 13.64 -10.80 -39.52
C ALA A 3 14.14 -11.04 -38.08
N LEU A 4 14.75 -12.20 -37.83
CA LEU A 4 15.37 -12.54 -36.54
C LEU A 4 16.56 -11.62 -36.21
N ALA A 5 17.48 -11.42 -37.17
CA ALA A 5 18.65 -10.56 -36.96
C ALA A 5 18.25 -9.09 -36.76
N ALA A 6 17.17 -8.64 -37.42
CA ALA A 6 16.63 -7.30 -37.22
C ALA A 6 15.95 -7.15 -35.83
N ALA A 7 15.29 -8.19 -35.34
CA ALA A 7 14.68 -8.18 -34.00
C ALA A 7 15.74 -8.24 -32.89
N GLN A 8 16.79 -9.04 -33.05
CA GLN A 8 17.93 -9.09 -32.11
C GLN A 8 18.68 -7.77 -32.06
N SER A 9 18.99 -7.18 -33.22
CA SER A 9 19.64 -5.87 -33.27
C SER A 9 18.79 -4.75 -32.65
N ARG A 10 17.45 -4.84 -32.67
CA ARG A 10 16.59 -3.89 -31.95
C ARG A 10 16.67 -4.08 -30.44
N TRP A 11 16.61 -5.32 -29.95
CA TRP A 11 16.74 -5.61 -28.53
C TRP A 11 18.12 -5.24 -27.97
N ASP A 12 19.19 -5.55 -28.69
CA ASP A 12 20.57 -5.25 -28.27
C ASP A 12 20.86 -3.74 -28.21
N ASN A 13 20.08 -2.93 -28.94
CA ASN A 13 20.21 -1.47 -28.96
C ASN A 13 19.18 -0.76 -28.05
N ILE A 14 18.30 -1.49 -27.35
CA ILE A 14 17.45 -0.89 -26.32
C ILE A 14 18.34 -0.60 -25.11
N THR A 15 18.63 0.67 -24.89
CA THR A 15 19.20 1.12 -23.61
C THR A 15 18.06 1.18 -22.59
N PRO A 16 18.18 0.58 -21.39
CA PRO A 16 17.20 0.77 -20.34
C PRO A 16 17.00 2.27 -20.11
N VAL A 17 15.74 2.71 -20.07
CA VAL A 17 15.45 4.09 -19.71
C VAL A 17 15.82 4.26 -18.23
N ASP A 18 16.54 5.33 -17.90
CA ASP A 18 16.89 5.62 -16.52
C ASP A 18 15.64 6.11 -15.79
N THR A 19 15.02 5.22 -15.03
CA THR A 19 13.82 5.49 -14.21
C THR A 19 14.15 5.78 -12.76
N SER A 20 15.43 5.83 -12.37
CA SER A 20 15.86 5.88 -10.97
C SER A 20 15.18 7.01 -10.18
N SER A 21 15.10 8.21 -10.74
CA SER A 21 14.43 9.35 -10.10
C SER A 21 12.91 9.18 -9.98
N ARG A 22 12.26 8.59 -11.00
CA ARG A 22 10.82 8.30 -10.97
C ARG A 22 10.52 7.21 -9.94
N ASP A 23 11.38 6.19 -9.86
CA ASP A 23 11.21 5.07 -8.95
C ASP A 23 11.43 5.54 -7.49
N GLU A 24 12.42 6.39 -7.21
CA GLU A 24 12.62 7.02 -5.90
C GLU A 24 11.42 7.89 -5.49
N ALA A 25 10.90 8.73 -6.39
CA ALA A 25 9.73 9.55 -6.12
C ALA A 25 8.46 8.71 -5.88
N ALA A 26 8.34 7.58 -6.59
CA ALA A 26 7.24 6.64 -6.40
C ALA A 26 7.32 5.95 -5.03
N ASP A 27 8.50 5.48 -4.63
CA ASP A 27 8.73 4.85 -3.33
C ASP A 27 8.45 5.81 -2.17
N GLU A 28 8.94 7.06 -2.28
CA GLU A 28 8.69 8.10 -1.28
C GLU A 28 7.19 8.43 -1.19
N TRP A 29 6.52 8.61 -2.33
CA TRP A 29 5.08 8.85 -2.35
C TRP A 29 4.31 7.71 -1.70
N ALA A 30 4.65 6.46 -2.05
CA ALA A 30 3.98 5.27 -1.54
C ALA A 30 4.10 5.15 -0.03
N TYR A 31 5.31 5.36 0.50
CA TYR A 31 5.58 5.33 1.93
C TYR A 31 4.79 6.41 2.67
N ASN A 32 4.80 7.65 2.17
CA ASN A 32 4.09 8.77 2.78
C ASN A 32 2.56 8.59 2.72
N ALA A 33 2.03 8.07 1.60
CA ALA A 33 0.61 7.78 1.45
C ALA A 33 0.16 6.67 2.42
N ALA A 34 0.94 5.60 2.54
CA ALA A 34 0.68 4.53 3.50
C ALA A 34 0.72 5.04 4.95
N GLU A 35 1.71 5.88 5.30
CA GLU A 35 1.82 6.47 6.64
C GLU A 35 0.60 7.36 6.96
N GLN A 36 0.12 8.17 6.00
CA GLN A 36 -1.09 8.97 6.18
C GLN A 36 -2.31 8.12 6.53
N LEU A 37 -2.52 6.99 5.85
CA LEU A 37 -3.61 6.07 6.18
C LEU A 37 -3.45 5.47 7.58
N VAL A 38 -2.24 5.06 7.96
CA VAL A 38 -1.96 4.52 9.30
C VAL A 38 -2.24 5.57 10.39
N LEU A 39 -1.99 6.84 10.12
CA LEU A 39 -2.27 7.97 11.01
C LEU A 39 -3.74 8.41 11.04
N GLY A 40 -4.62 7.82 10.22
CA GLY A 40 -6.04 8.14 10.20
C GLY A 40 -6.47 9.19 9.17
N CYS A 41 -5.62 9.49 8.19
CA CYS A 41 -5.89 10.49 7.16
C CYS A 41 -6.28 9.86 5.82
N ASP A 42 -7.10 10.56 5.04
CA ASP A 42 -7.38 10.21 3.66
C ASP A 42 -6.22 10.63 2.75
N VAL A 43 -5.88 9.79 1.77
CA VAL A 43 -4.94 10.12 0.70
C VAL A 43 -5.73 10.62 -0.51
N VAL A 44 -5.35 11.80 -1.03
CA VAL A 44 -6.02 12.40 -2.19
C VAL A 44 -5.02 12.63 -3.30
N ILE A 45 -5.28 12.02 -4.45
CA ILE A 45 -4.56 12.23 -5.69
C ILE A 45 -5.41 13.11 -6.60
N ARG A 46 -4.87 14.24 -7.04
CA ARG A 46 -5.53 15.18 -7.93
C ARG A 46 -4.69 15.38 -9.19
N THR A 47 -5.25 15.01 -10.32
CA THR A 47 -4.69 15.37 -11.63
C THR A 47 -5.67 16.28 -12.36
N ARG A 48 -5.24 16.88 -13.47
CA ARG A 48 -6.12 17.66 -14.36
C ARG A 48 -7.31 16.85 -14.88
N ARG A 49 -7.19 15.51 -14.93
CA ARG A 49 -8.20 14.61 -15.47
C ARG A 49 -9.16 14.06 -14.43
N GLN A 50 -8.69 13.78 -13.21
CA GLN A 50 -9.51 13.14 -12.19
C GLN A 50 -9.02 13.42 -10.77
N THR A 51 -9.91 13.19 -9.80
CA THR A 51 -9.58 13.14 -8.38
C THR A 51 -9.85 11.74 -7.86
N LYS A 52 -8.84 11.11 -7.26
CA LYS A 52 -8.95 9.84 -6.57
C LYS A 52 -8.73 10.06 -5.08
N MET A 53 -9.67 9.60 -4.27
CA MET A 53 -9.53 9.53 -2.82
C MET A 53 -9.38 8.07 -2.41
N ILE A 54 -8.42 7.80 -1.54
CA ILE A 54 -8.25 6.54 -0.82
C ILE A 54 -8.51 6.89 0.64
N SER A 55 -9.65 6.45 1.16
CA SER A 55 -10.11 6.89 2.46
C SER A 55 -9.52 6.06 3.60
N TYR A 56 -9.44 6.63 4.80
CA TYR A 56 -9.14 5.87 6.00
C TYR A 56 -10.15 4.74 6.25
N ALA A 57 -11.40 4.91 5.81
CA ALA A 57 -12.41 3.86 5.88
C ALA A 57 -12.09 2.66 4.97
N ASP A 58 -11.52 2.89 3.78
CA ASP A 58 -11.04 1.81 2.90
C ASP A 58 -9.90 1.04 3.57
N PHE A 59 -8.99 1.75 4.25
CA PHE A 59 -7.91 1.14 5.02
C PHE A 59 -8.44 0.30 6.19
N LEU A 60 -9.37 0.81 7.00
CA LEU A 60 -10.03 0.04 8.04
C LEU A 60 -10.72 -1.20 7.50
N GLY A 61 -11.38 -1.08 6.35
CA GLY A 61 -12.03 -2.20 5.66
C GLY A 61 -11.02 -3.29 5.26
N ASN A 62 -9.85 -2.90 4.75
CA ASN A 62 -8.79 -3.83 4.38
C ASN A 62 -8.18 -4.53 5.60
N VAL A 63 -7.86 -3.77 6.66
CA VAL A 63 -7.41 -4.33 7.94
C VAL A 63 -8.44 -5.33 8.48
N GLN A 64 -9.71 -4.96 8.50
CA GLN A 64 -10.79 -5.85 8.95
C GLN A 64 -10.88 -7.13 8.09
N ALA A 65 -10.78 -7.02 6.76
CA ALA A 65 -10.83 -8.17 5.87
C ALA A 65 -9.69 -9.16 6.17
N GLN A 66 -8.47 -8.66 6.36
CA GLN A 66 -7.32 -9.49 6.69
C GLN A 66 -7.46 -10.16 8.06
N LEU A 67 -7.89 -9.41 9.08
CA LEU A 67 -8.15 -9.97 10.41
C LEU A 67 -9.20 -11.08 10.34
N ASN A 68 -10.30 -10.86 9.62
CA ASN A 68 -11.33 -11.87 9.43
C ASN A 68 -10.81 -13.10 8.68
N GLN A 69 -9.99 -12.92 7.66
CA GLN A 69 -9.42 -14.03 6.89
C GLN A 69 -8.55 -14.92 7.77
N ARG A 70 -7.68 -14.33 8.60
CA ARG A 70 -6.88 -15.07 9.59
C ARG A 70 -7.74 -15.87 10.57
N GLN A 71 -8.87 -15.31 11.01
CA GLN A 71 -9.82 -16.00 11.87
C GLN A 71 -10.47 -17.20 11.17
N ILE A 72 -10.86 -17.04 9.90
CA ILE A 72 -11.42 -18.11 9.08
C ILE A 72 -10.40 -19.24 8.87
N GLU A 73 -9.13 -18.89 8.69
CA GLU A 73 -8.02 -19.82 8.50
C GLU A 73 -7.53 -20.47 9.81
N GLY A 74 -8.01 -20.00 10.96
CA GLY A 74 -7.62 -20.50 12.27
C GLY A 74 -6.22 -20.05 12.71
N GLU A 75 -5.69 -18.95 12.17
CA GLU A 75 -4.36 -18.43 12.51
C GLU A 75 -4.32 -17.63 13.82
N ASP A 76 -5.42 -17.61 14.57
CA ASP A 76 -5.52 -17.05 15.92
C ASP A 76 -5.51 -18.16 16.98
N ASP A 77 -4.38 -18.84 17.11
CA ASP A 77 -4.21 -20.03 17.95
C ASP A 77 -4.35 -19.76 19.47
N GLU A 78 -4.34 -18.51 19.90
CA GLU A 78 -4.37 -18.11 21.31
C GLU A 78 -5.63 -17.32 21.68
N ASP A 79 -6.68 -17.32 20.86
CA ASP A 79 -7.88 -16.50 21.08
C ASP A 79 -7.56 -15.00 21.28
N ASN A 80 -6.56 -14.47 20.56
CA ASN A 80 -6.09 -13.09 20.71
C ASN A 80 -7.21 -12.08 20.44
N PHE A 81 -8.16 -12.40 19.56
CA PHE A 81 -9.34 -11.56 19.33
C PHE A 81 -10.18 -11.40 20.61
N ALA A 82 -10.48 -12.50 21.29
CA ALA A 82 -11.22 -12.47 22.55
C ALA A 82 -10.41 -11.75 23.64
N GLN A 83 -9.11 -12.03 23.73
CA GLN A 83 -8.22 -11.38 24.71
C GLN A 83 -8.15 -9.85 24.48
N LEU A 84 -8.09 -9.39 23.23
CA LEU A 84 -8.09 -7.98 22.86
C LEU A 84 -9.39 -7.28 23.34
N VAL A 85 -10.55 -7.87 23.06
CA VAL A 85 -11.86 -7.33 23.47
C VAL A 85 -11.96 -7.24 24.99
N ILE A 86 -11.57 -8.30 25.70
CA ILE A 86 -11.61 -8.34 27.17
C ILE A 86 -10.64 -7.29 27.77
N ALA A 87 -9.43 -7.17 27.21
CA ALA A 87 -8.44 -6.19 27.66
C ALA A 87 -8.96 -4.76 27.49
N ALA A 88 -9.53 -4.43 26.33
CA ALA A 88 -10.10 -3.11 26.06
C ALA A 88 -11.23 -2.76 27.04
N LEU A 89 -12.15 -3.70 27.32
CA LEU A 89 -13.26 -3.47 28.26
C LEU A 89 -12.81 -3.32 29.72
N LYS A 90 -11.70 -3.96 30.10
CA LYS A 90 -11.14 -3.87 31.46
C LYS A 90 -10.14 -2.74 31.63
N GLY A 91 -9.87 -1.95 30.59
CA GLY A 91 -8.86 -0.89 30.61
C GLY A 91 -7.42 -1.41 30.64
N GLY A 92 -7.19 -2.65 30.22
CA GLY A 92 -5.87 -3.24 30.06
C GLY A 92 -5.21 -2.87 28.72
N THR A 93 -3.94 -3.23 28.56
CA THR A 93 -3.20 -3.01 27.31
C THR A 93 -3.55 -4.10 26.29
N GLY A 94 -4.16 -3.73 25.17
CA GLY A 94 -4.49 -4.66 24.07
C GLY A 94 -3.40 -4.84 23.01
N LYS A 95 -2.30 -4.07 23.10
CA LYS A 95 -1.31 -3.94 22.01
C LYS A 95 -0.73 -5.28 21.55
N SER A 96 -0.30 -6.13 22.48
CA SER A 96 0.29 -7.43 22.13
C SER A 96 -0.69 -8.36 21.43
N PHE A 97 -1.98 -8.32 21.79
CA PHE A 97 -3.01 -9.12 21.13
C PHE A 97 -3.28 -8.58 19.72
N ALA A 98 -3.32 -7.26 19.55
CA ALA A 98 -3.47 -6.63 18.24
C ALA A 98 -2.28 -6.97 17.31
N GLU A 99 -1.05 -6.95 17.81
CA GLU A 99 0.14 -7.34 17.05
C GLU A 99 0.08 -8.81 16.60
N LYS A 100 -0.32 -9.72 17.51
CA LYS A 100 -0.52 -11.15 17.17
C LYS A 100 -1.63 -11.36 16.13
N LEU A 101 -2.71 -10.60 16.23
CA LEU A 101 -3.85 -10.66 15.30
C LEU A 101 -3.50 -10.18 13.90
N LEU A 102 -2.68 -9.14 13.78
CA LEU A 102 -2.15 -8.68 12.49
C LEU A 102 -1.21 -9.73 11.87
N GLY A 103 -0.49 -10.47 12.70
CA GLY A 103 0.39 -11.55 12.26
C GLY A 103 1.66 -11.01 11.61
N PRO A 104 2.13 -11.60 10.48
CA PRO A 104 3.37 -11.18 9.85
C PRO A 104 3.27 -9.80 9.17
N HIS A 105 2.06 -9.36 8.82
CA HIS A 105 1.84 -8.12 8.09
C HIS A 105 1.61 -6.95 9.04
N GLY A 106 2.37 -5.88 8.85
CA GLY A 106 2.19 -4.63 9.59
C GLY A 106 1.11 -3.75 8.97
N LEU A 107 0.59 -2.79 9.75
CA LEU A 107 -0.35 -1.77 9.25
C LEU A 107 0.19 -1.00 8.03
N GLN A 108 1.50 -0.73 8.02
CA GLN A 108 2.16 -0.03 6.90
C GLN A 108 2.11 -0.85 5.61
N GLU A 109 2.28 -2.17 5.70
CA GLU A 109 2.27 -3.06 4.53
C GLU A 109 0.85 -3.15 3.94
N ILE A 110 -0.17 -3.28 4.79
CA ILE A 110 -1.58 -3.27 4.38
C ILE A 110 -1.94 -1.94 3.69
N ALA A 111 -1.47 -0.83 4.26
CA ALA A 111 -1.68 0.49 3.68
C ALA A 111 -0.95 0.63 2.33
N LEU A 112 0.28 0.11 2.23
CA LEU A 112 1.07 0.10 1.00
C LEU A 112 0.35 -0.68 -0.11
N GLU A 113 -0.14 -1.89 0.19
CA GLU A 113 -0.93 -2.69 -0.75
C GLU A 113 -2.19 -1.94 -1.24
N LEU A 114 -2.84 -1.17 -0.37
CA LEU A 114 -4.02 -0.40 -0.72
C LEU A 114 -3.72 0.78 -1.66
N VAL A 115 -2.58 1.45 -1.49
CA VAL A 115 -2.19 2.61 -2.32
C VAL A 115 -1.48 2.22 -3.61
N SER A 116 -0.85 1.04 -3.65
CA SER A 116 -0.04 0.57 -4.77
C SER A 116 -0.71 0.63 -6.15
N PRO A 117 -2.01 0.29 -6.29
CA PRO A 117 -2.68 0.38 -7.58
C PRO A 117 -2.79 1.80 -8.15
N TRP A 118 -2.51 2.84 -7.35
CA TRP A 118 -2.70 4.24 -7.73
C TRP A 118 -1.39 4.99 -8.02
N PHE A 119 -0.24 4.29 -8.04
CA PHE A 119 1.07 4.88 -8.26
C PHE A 119 1.18 5.68 -9.57
N ASP A 120 0.72 5.13 -10.69
CA ASP A 120 0.81 5.84 -11.97
C ASP A 120 0.02 7.15 -11.95
N LEU A 121 -1.10 7.19 -11.24
CA LEU A 121 -1.90 8.40 -11.09
C LEU A 121 -1.23 9.41 -10.15
N ALA A 122 -0.57 8.93 -9.10
CA ALA A 122 0.20 9.78 -8.19
C ALA A 122 1.39 10.43 -8.90
N MET A 123 2.10 9.68 -9.75
CA MET A 123 3.20 10.23 -10.55
C MET A 123 2.71 11.23 -11.60
N GLU A 124 1.51 11.06 -12.16
CA GLU A 124 0.89 12.09 -13.01
C GLU A 124 0.65 13.39 -12.24
N GLN A 125 0.15 13.32 -10.99
CA GLN A 125 0.03 14.51 -10.16
C GLN A 125 1.38 15.18 -9.89
N VAL A 126 2.41 14.42 -9.47
CA VAL A 126 3.74 14.97 -9.17
C VAL A 126 4.31 15.71 -10.37
N ALA A 127 4.20 15.13 -11.57
CA ALA A 127 4.65 15.77 -12.80
C ALA A 127 3.85 17.06 -13.12
N GLU A 128 2.54 17.08 -12.87
CA GLU A 128 1.72 18.28 -13.07
C GLU A 128 2.02 19.39 -12.05
N ASP A 129 2.36 19.03 -10.82
CA ASP A 129 2.73 19.95 -9.75
C ASP A 129 4.12 20.57 -10.01
N ASP A 130 5.08 19.82 -10.57
CA ASP A 130 6.43 20.31 -10.94
C ASP A 130 6.41 21.28 -12.16
N ASP A 131 5.44 21.13 -13.06
CA ASP A 131 5.28 21.96 -14.26
C ASP A 131 4.55 23.31 -14.01
N SER A 132 4.09 23.57 -12.78
CA SER A 132 3.20 24.69 -12.41
C SER A 132 3.92 25.84 -11.70
#